data_AF-A0A246RLS1-F1
#
_entry.id   AF-A0A246RLS1-F1
#
_cell.length_a   1.000
_cell.length_b   1.000
_cell.length_c   1.000
_cell.angle_alpha   90.00
_cell.angle_beta   90.00
_cell.angle_gamma   90.00
#
_symmetry.space_group_name_H-M   'P 1'
#
loop_
_entity.id
_entity.type
_entity.pdbx_description
1 polymer ?
#
loop_
_entity_poly.entity_id
_entity_poly.type
_entity_poly.pdbx_seq_one_letter_code
_entity_poly.pdbx_strand_id
1 'polypeptide(L)'
;GSRGEAWRPAGRGGRWARGGRWGRPVLAVAGAVLASASSPVAGLFVGLAGVALLVTRRWADGLLLGVAAAVPLAVTGLLFGEGGWMNISGTDTLRSVTASLLVAALVAYRPVRVGALLSAGGVLAAALVHTPVGLNATRLVTMFALPVLAAAARPPARLTAWLPRRRAAPGSGGATRPVPPVGLSAGTGAVALAVLLAAVCWWLPPVVAADVRSADDPTADRGYFAPLAAELGRRGLTGRVEVPPTRNYWEAAQLGEVPLARGWLRQVDIGRNPLFFTTVPGAGGTGVPLTADSYRAWLDEYAVQYVAVADAPLSWVGRAEAELVGAGLPYLTEVWSDRHWRLYAVTDPTPLVAAPGVLVRQDAATLTFRTTAAGQVPVRVHHSPWLTVSPDATVTADGPWTLVTVPRAGTWTLHS
;
A
#
# COMPACT_ATOMS: atom_id res chain seq x y z
N GLY A 1 51.06 -35.81 56.32
CA GLY A 1 51.56 -36.81 55.36
C GLY A 1 50.46 -37.15 54.38
N SER A 2 50.74 -36.94 53.09
CA SER A 2 50.38 -37.77 51.94
C SER A 2 48.97 -38.37 51.76
N ARG A 3 48.32 -37.88 50.67
CA ARG A 3 47.84 -38.60 49.45
C ARG A 3 46.46 -39.30 49.44
N GLY A 4 45.75 -39.05 48.34
CA GLY A 4 44.69 -39.91 47.79
C GLY A 4 43.89 -39.21 46.68
N GLU A 5 44.39 -39.21 45.44
CA GLU A 5 43.73 -38.72 44.22
C GLU A 5 42.45 -39.50 43.88
N ALA A 6 41.48 -38.84 43.21
CA ALA A 6 40.68 -39.48 42.15
C ALA A 6 39.95 -38.48 41.25
N TRP A 7 40.47 -38.37 40.02
CA TRP A 7 39.74 -38.46 38.74
C TRP A 7 38.65 -37.42 38.38
N ARG A 8 38.93 -36.66 37.30
CA ARG A 8 37.94 -35.92 36.50
C ARG A 8 37.28 -36.82 35.46
N PRO A 9 35.98 -36.66 35.18
CA PRO A 9 35.44 -36.85 33.85
C PRO A 9 35.27 -35.49 33.15
N ALA A 10 35.92 -35.34 31.99
CA ALA A 10 35.54 -34.36 30.99
C ALA A 10 34.24 -34.82 30.31
N GLY A 11 33.16 -34.04 30.44
CA GLY A 11 31.85 -34.32 29.85
C GLY A 11 31.38 -33.17 28.96
N ARG A 12 31.40 -33.42 27.65
CA ARG A 12 31.08 -32.55 26.53
C ARG A 12 29.67 -31.94 26.58
N GLY A 13 29.53 -30.76 25.96
CA GLY A 13 28.40 -30.50 25.06
C GLY A 13 27.27 -29.62 25.62
N GLY A 14 27.43 -28.30 25.50
CA GLY A 14 26.36 -27.33 25.72
C GLY A 14 26.59 -26.01 24.98
N ARG A 15 27.11 -26.07 23.75
CA ARG A 15 27.41 -24.91 22.88
C ARG A 15 26.16 -24.19 22.32
N TRP A 16 25.05 -24.17 23.06
CA TRP A 16 23.78 -23.52 22.66
C TRP A 16 23.21 -22.56 23.71
N ALA A 17 23.94 -22.26 24.79
CA ALA A 17 23.42 -21.48 25.92
C ALA A 17 23.98 -20.05 26.06
N ARG A 18 24.49 -19.43 24.98
CA ARG A 18 24.94 -18.02 24.99
C ARG A 18 24.53 -17.24 23.73
N GLY A 19 23.23 -17.28 23.39
CA GLY A 19 22.65 -16.17 22.62
C GLY A 19 22.51 -14.98 23.57
N GLY A 20 23.31 -13.92 23.36
CA GLY A 20 23.44 -12.79 24.29
C GLY A 20 22.08 -12.17 24.66
N ARG A 21 21.96 -11.71 25.91
CA ARG A 21 20.76 -11.06 26.50
C ARG A 21 20.18 -9.91 25.64
N TRP A 22 20.97 -9.40 24.70
CA TRP A 22 20.63 -8.31 23.79
C TRP A 22 20.18 -8.74 22.38
N GLY A 23 20.36 -10.01 21.99
CA GLY A 23 20.04 -10.44 20.61
C GLY A 23 18.55 -10.32 20.27
N ARG A 24 17.68 -10.72 21.20
CA ARG A 24 16.22 -10.60 21.04
C ARG A 24 15.71 -9.16 20.93
N PRO A 25 16.04 -8.23 21.85
CA PRO A 25 15.58 -6.86 21.74
C PRO A 25 16.15 -6.16 20.50
N VAL A 26 17.41 -6.42 20.12
CA VAL A 26 18.00 -5.86 18.89
C VAL A 26 17.24 -6.32 17.65
N LEU A 27 16.93 -7.62 17.54
CA LEU A 27 16.17 -8.14 16.40
C LEU A 27 14.73 -7.59 16.35
N ALA A 28 14.10 -7.40 17.50
CA ALA A 28 12.75 -6.82 17.57
C ALA A 28 12.74 -5.34 17.15
N VAL A 29 13.73 -4.54 17.60
CA VAL A 29 13.88 -3.14 17.16
C VAL A 29 14.19 -3.09 15.67
N ALA A 30 15.17 -3.87 15.20
CA ALA A 30 15.55 -3.90 13.79
C ALA A 30 14.36 -4.30 12.91
N GLY A 31 13.61 -5.34 13.30
CA GLY A 31 12.41 -5.75 12.57
C GLY A 31 11.30 -4.69 12.56
N ALA A 32 11.07 -3.99 13.68
CA ALA A 32 10.07 -2.93 13.75
C ALA A 32 10.46 -1.70 12.90
N VAL A 33 11.74 -1.30 12.95
CA VAL A 33 12.29 -0.22 12.12
C VAL A 33 12.20 -0.60 10.64
N LEU A 34 12.65 -1.79 10.26
CA LEU A 34 12.59 -2.27 8.87
C LEU A 34 11.15 -2.38 8.36
N ALA A 35 10.22 -2.87 9.18
CA ALA A 35 8.81 -2.94 8.81
C ALA A 35 8.25 -1.54 8.54
N SER A 36 8.55 -0.58 9.42
CA SER A 36 8.11 0.82 9.30
C SER A 36 8.74 1.54 8.09
N ALA A 37 10.05 1.38 7.89
CA ALA A 37 10.79 1.96 6.77
C ALA A 37 10.39 1.36 5.42
N SER A 38 10.03 0.07 5.38
CA SER A 38 9.61 -0.59 4.13
C SER A 38 8.13 -0.33 3.81
N SER A 39 7.30 -0.09 4.83
CA SER A 39 5.86 0.15 4.67
C SER A 39 5.30 0.87 5.90
N PRO A 40 4.85 2.14 5.75
CA PRO A 40 4.20 2.87 6.83
C PRO A 40 3.03 2.12 7.48
N VAL A 41 2.22 1.41 6.69
CA VAL A 41 1.10 0.60 7.19
C VAL A 41 1.59 -0.58 8.05
N ALA A 42 2.70 -1.20 7.67
CA ALA A 42 3.29 -2.29 8.45
C ALA A 42 3.84 -1.76 9.78
N GLY A 43 4.53 -0.61 9.74
CA GLY A 43 4.92 0.14 10.94
C GLY A 43 3.74 0.44 11.86
N LEU A 44 2.62 0.93 11.31
CA LEU A 44 1.41 1.21 12.08
C LEU A 44 0.88 -0.04 12.81
N PHE A 45 0.86 -1.19 12.14
CA PHE A 45 0.40 -2.45 12.75
C PHE A 45 1.37 -2.98 13.82
N VAL A 46 2.68 -2.86 13.60
CA VAL A 46 3.68 -3.19 14.63
C VAL A 46 3.52 -2.25 15.84
N GLY A 47 3.30 -0.96 15.61
CA GLY A 47 3.01 0.03 16.64
C GLY A 47 1.76 -0.34 17.44
N LEU A 48 0.67 -0.73 16.76
CA LEU A 48 -0.58 -1.15 17.37
C LEU A 48 -0.42 -2.44 18.21
N ALA A 49 0.41 -3.38 17.76
CA ALA A 49 0.83 -4.52 18.58
C ALA A 49 1.65 -4.08 19.81
N GLY A 50 2.53 -3.08 19.66
CA GLY A 50 3.24 -2.43 20.77
C GLY A 50 2.27 -1.83 21.80
N VAL A 51 1.27 -1.08 21.35
CA VAL A 51 0.21 -0.51 22.22
C VAL A 51 -0.56 -1.61 22.93
N ALA A 52 -0.92 -2.70 22.25
CA ALA A 52 -1.59 -3.84 22.89
C ALA A 52 -0.75 -4.47 24.01
N LEU A 53 0.57 -4.54 23.84
CA LEU A 53 1.50 -4.99 24.87
C LEU A 53 1.59 -4.01 26.05
N LEU A 54 1.62 -2.69 25.79
CA LEU A 54 1.59 -1.66 26.82
C LEU A 54 0.32 -1.77 27.69
N VAL A 55 -0.86 -1.80 27.05
CA VAL A 55 -2.16 -1.91 27.74
C VAL A 55 -2.25 -3.18 28.58
N THR A 56 -1.59 -4.26 28.15
CA THR A 56 -1.52 -5.53 28.89
C THR A 56 -0.36 -5.62 29.88
N ARG A 57 0.25 -4.48 30.22
CA ARG A 57 1.33 -4.30 31.21
C ARG A 57 2.67 -4.96 30.84
N ARG A 58 2.90 -5.25 29.57
CA ARG A 58 4.20 -5.67 29.02
C ARG A 58 4.98 -4.45 28.53
N TRP A 59 5.30 -3.55 29.46
CA TRP A 59 5.82 -2.21 29.16
C TRP A 59 7.10 -2.21 28.32
N ALA A 60 8.09 -3.02 28.71
CA ALA A 60 9.37 -3.08 27.99
C ALA A 60 9.19 -3.54 26.54
N ASP A 61 8.43 -4.62 26.31
CA ASP A 61 8.18 -5.15 24.97
C ASP A 61 7.35 -4.16 24.12
N GLY A 62 6.34 -3.53 24.75
CA GLY A 62 5.47 -2.56 24.09
C GLY A 62 6.20 -1.27 23.70
N LEU A 63 7.07 -0.74 24.57
CA LEU A 63 7.89 0.43 24.27
C LEU A 63 8.91 0.10 23.18
N LEU A 64 9.54 -1.07 23.25
CA LEU A 64 10.53 -1.50 22.28
C LEU A 64 9.94 -1.57 20.87
N LEU A 65 8.79 -2.21 20.70
CA LEU A 65 8.12 -2.29 19.40
C LEU A 65 7.47 -0.97 18.98
N GLY A 66 6.76 -0.32 19.91
CA GLY A 66 5.99 0.89 19.64
C GLY A 66 6.88 2.06 19.21
N VAL A 67 7.94 2.35 19.97
CA VAL A 67 8.87 3.44 19.65
C VAL A 67 9.64 3.13 18.37
N ALA A 68 10.16 1.91 18.22
CA ALA A 68 10.91 1.52 17.03
C ALA A 68 10.07 1.62 15.74
N ALA A 69 8.78 1.29 15.80
CA ALA A 69 7.87 1.45 14.67
C ALA A 69 7.47 2.92 14.43
N ALA A 70 7.33 3.71 15.49
CA ALA A 70 6.90 5.11 15.41
C ALA A 70 7.98 6.04 14.85
N VAL A 71 9.26 5.79 15.09
CA VAL A 71 10.35 6.69 14.66
C VAL A 71 10.40 6.87 13.14
N PRO A 72 10.48 5.81 12.30
CA PRO A 72 10.52 6.00 10.85
C PRO A 72 9.21 6.60 10.29
N LEU A 73 8.07 6.26 10.90
CA LEU A 73 6.78 6.88 10.57
C LEU A 73 6.78 8.39 10.82
N ALA A 74 7.26 8.81 11.98
CA ALA A 74 7.33 10.22 12.35
C ALA A 74 8.29 10.98 11.44
N VAL A 75 9.48 10.42 11.17
CA VAL A 75 10.46 11.02 10.25
C VAL A 75 9.87 11.16 8.84
N THR A 76 9.25 10.10 8.32
CA THR A 76 8.64 10.14 6.98
C THR A 76 7.49 11.12 6.92
N GLY A 77 6.61 11.14 7.94
CA GLY A 77 5.50 12.08 8.01
C GLY A 77 5.93 13.54 8.15
N LEU A 78 7.04 13.82 8.85
CA LEU A 78 7.59 15.16 9.00
C LEU A 78 8.30 15.66 7.73
N LEU A 79 8.99 14.78 7.00
CA LEU A 79 9.75 15.15 5.80
C LEU A 79 8.90 15.13 4.52
N PHE A 80 7.97 14.20 4.42
CA PHE A 80 7.24 13.87 3.19
C PHE A 80 5.72 13.79 3.40
N GLY A 81 5.18 14.56 4.35
CA GLY A 81 3.75 14.57 4.72
C GLY A 81 2.81 15.12 3.64
N GLU A 82 3.04 14.81 2.36
CA GLU A 82 2.13 15.02 1.26
C GLU A 82 0.87 14.16 1.48
N GLY A 83 -0.27 14.84 1.55
CA GLY A 83 -1.52 14.30 2.04
C GLY A 83 -2.30 13.44 1.04
N GLY A 84 -3.62 13.47 1.20
CA GLY A 84 -4.56 12.62 0.48
C GLY A 84 -5.25 11.64 1.42
N TRP A 85 -6.30 11.00 0.93
CA TRP A 85 -7.07 10.06 1.74
C TRP A 85 -7.39 8.82 0.92
N MET A 86 -7.49 7.69 1.63
CA MET A 86 -7.85 6.42 1.03
C MET A 86 -9.28 6.10 1.42
N ASN A 87 -10.11 5.75 0.44
CA ASN A 87 -11.49 5.38 0.72
C ASN A 87 -11.58 4.00 1.38
N ILE A 88 -12.66 3.76 2.13
CA ILE A 88 -12.98 2.45 2.71
C ILE A 88 -14.48 2.22 2.58
N SER A 89 -14.89 1.12 1.96
CA SER A 89 -16.32 0.86 1.76
C SER A 89 -17.00 0.47 3.08
N GLY A 90 -18.29 0.78 3.22
CA GLY A 90 -19.07 0.34 4.39
C GLY A 90 -19.09 -1.18 4.56
N THR A 91 -19.04 -1.93 3.47
CA THR A 91 -18.96 -3.40 3.49
C THR A 91 -17.62 -3.88 4.04
N ASP A 92 -16.51 -3.29 3.61
CA ASP A 92 -15.17 -3.64 4.12
C ASP A 92 -15.03 -3.28 5.61
N THR A 93 -15.57 -2.13 6.01
CA THR A 93 -15.64 -1.70 7.41
C THR A 93 -16.41 -2.72 8.25
N LEU A 94 -17.64 -3.06 7.86
CA LEU A 94 -18.48 -4.02 8.59
C LEU A 94 -17.81 -5.39 8.69
N ARG A 95 -17.27 -5.92 7.59
CA ARG A 95 -16.64 -7.23 7.56
C ARG A 95 -15.41 -7.28 8.47
N SER A 96 -14.55 -6.27 8.35
CA SER A 96 -13.30 -6.17 9.11
C SER A 96 -13.54 -5.98 10.60
N VAL A 97 -14.47 -5.10 10.98
CA VAL A 97 -14.84 -4.88 12.40
C VAL A 97 -15.41 -6.16 13.00
N THR A 98 -16.33 -6.83 12.31
CA THR A 98 -16.94 -8.08 12.78
C THR A 98 -15.89 -9.18 12.97
N ALA A 99 -14.98 -9.36 12.00
CA ALA A 99 -13.90 -10.34 12.10
C ALA A 99 -12.93 -10.01 13.26
N SER A 100 -12.58 -8.74 13.46
CA SER A 100 -11.75 -8.30 14.58
C SER A 100 -12.41 -8.55 15.94
N LEU A 101 -13.71 -8.26 16.07
CA LEU A 101 -14.47 -8.54 17.28
C LEU A 101 -14.57 -10.04 17.58
N LEU A 102 -14.74 -10.87 16.53
CA LEU A 102 -14.72 -12.32 16.66
C LEU A 102 -13.38 -12.84 17.19
N VAL A 103 -12.25 -12.33 16.66
CA VAL A 103 -10.92 -12.64 17.18
C VAL A 103 -10.78 -12.21 18.65
N ALA A 104 -11.24 -11.01 18.99
CA ALA A 104 -11.20 -10.49 20.36
C ALA A 104 -12.03 -11.33 21.36
N ALA A 105 -13.12 -11.94 20.89
CA ALA A 105 -14.00 -12.78 21.67
C ALA A 105 -13.43 -14.20 21.86
N LEU A 106 -12.86 -14.79 20.81
CA LEU A 106 -12.47 -16.22 20.81
C LEU A 106 -11.04 -16.48 21.29
N VAL A 107 -10.13 -15.51 21.18
CA VAL A 107 -8.72 -15.72 21.55
C VAL A 107 -8.50 -15.40 23.03
N ALA A 108 -7.98 -16.35 23.82
CA ALA A 108 -7.76 -16.13 25.25
C ALA A 108 -6.56 -15.21 25.57
N TYR A 109 -5.56 -15.15 24.67
CA TYR A 109 -4.34 -14.40 24.89
C TYR A 109 -4.60 -12.89 24.87
N ARG A 110 -4.52 -12.25 26.05
CA ARG A 110 -4.93 -10.85 26.27
C ARG A 110 -4.33 -9.84 25.28
N PRO A 111 -3.01 -9.86 24.97
CA PRO A 111 -2.46 -8.92 24.00
C PRO A 111 -3.10 -9.02 22.62
N VAL A 112 -3.43 -10.23 22.15
CA VAL A 112 -4.13 -10.42 20.86
C VAL A 112 -5.55 -9.90 20.94
N ARG A 113 -6.27 -10.11 22.05
CA ARG A 113 -7.62 -9.54 22.23
C ARG A 113 -7.61 -8.01 22.15
N VAL A 114 -6.67 -7.38 22.87
CA VAL A 114 -6.51 -5.92 22.85
C VAL A 114 -6.12 -5.45 21.45
N GLY A 115 -5.19 -6.13 20.78
CA GLY A 115 -4.82 -5.82 19.40
C GLY A 115 -5.99 -5.93 18.42
N ALA A 116 -6.85 -6.93 18.59
CA ALA A 116 -8.05 -7.10 17.77
C ALA A 116 -9.10 -6.00 18.04
N LEU A 117 -9.30 -5.59 19.30
CA LEU A 117 -10.15 -4.44 19.64
C LEU A 117 -9.60 -3.12 19.07
N LEU A 118 -8.28 -2.91 19.18
CA LEU A 118 -7.61 -1.75 18.58
C LEU A 118 -7.72 -1.77 17.05
N SER A 119 -7.64 -2.96 16.42
CA SER A 119 -7.88 -3.11 14.98
C SER A 119 -9.32 -2.74 14.59
N ALA A 120 -10.33 -3.21 15.33
CA ALA A 120 -11.72 -2.83 15.11
C ALA A 120 -11.92 -1.31 15.25
N GLY A 121 -11.38 -0.71 16.31
CA GLY A 121 -11.42 0.74 16.53
C GLY A 121 -10.69 1.53 15.44
N GLY A 122 -9.53 1.04 14.99
CA GLY A 122 -8.76 1.67 13.91
C GLY A 122 -9.49 1.63 12.55
N VAL A 123 -10.16 0.52 12.23
CA VAL A 123 -11.00 0.42 11.02
C VAL A 123 -12.20 1.37 11.09
N LEU A 124 -12.89 1.44 12.23
CA LEU A 124 -13.99 2.38 12.42
C LEU A 124 -13.51 3.83 12.32
N ALA A 125 -12.39 4.18 12.96
CA ALA A 125 -11.80 5.50 12.85
C ALA A 125 -11.43 5.86 11.40
N ALA A 126 -10.84 4.93 10.65
CA ALA A 126 -10.51 5.12 9.24
C ALA A 126 -11.74 5.26 8.33
N ALA A 127 -12.89 4.72 8.73
CA ALA A 127 -14.15 4.87 8.01
C ALA A 127 -14.87 6.19 8.32
N LEU A 128 -14.62 6.78 9.49
CA LEU A 128 -15.23 8.04 9.93
C LEU A 128 -14.38 9.27 9.62
N VAL A 129 -13.06 9.10 9.50
CA VAL A 129 -12.10 10.20 9.30
C VAL A 129 -11.27 9.94 8.05
N HIS A 130 -11.32 10.88 7.10
CA HIS A 130 -10.48 10.85 5.90
C HIS A 130 -9.00 10.96 6.28
N THR A 131 -8.28 9.84 6.12
CA THR A 131 -6.84 9.75 6.39
C THR A 131 -6.16 8.97 5.26
N PRO A 132 -4.83 9.07 5.13
CA PRO A 132 -4.07 8.23 4.19
C PRO A 132 -4.19 6.72 4.45
N VAL A 133 -4.60 6.32 5.66
CA VAL A 133 -4.74 4.91 6.06
C VAL A 133 -5.91 4.26 5.33
N GLY A 134 -7.13 4.79 5.51
CA GLY A 134 -8.36 4.30 4.85
C GLY A 134 -8.49 2.78 4.82
N LEU A 135 -8.76 2.22 3.63
CA LEU A 135 -8.88 0.76 3.42
C LEU A 135 -7.69 -0.04 3.94
N ASN A 136 -6.49 0.53 4.02
CA ASN A 136 -5.32 -0.19 4.53
C ASN A 136 -5.53 -0.64 5.98
N ALA A 137 -6.37 0.02 6.78
CA ALA A 137 -6.69 -0.41 8.15
C ALA A 137 -7.25 -1.84 8.22
N THR A 138 -7.95 -2.30 7.16
CA THR A 138 -8.55 -3.64 7.08
C THR A 138 -7.51 -4.76 6.88
N ARG A 139 -6.28 -4.43 6.46
CA ARG A 139 -5.25 -5.42 6.14
C ARG A 139 -4.83 -6.24 7.35
N LEU A 140 -4.79 -5.63 8.54
CA LEU A 140 -4.40 -6.32 9.77
C LEU A 140 -5.32 -7.52 10.05
N VAL A 141 -6.64 -7.30 10.03
CA VAL A 141 -7.60 -8.39 10.28
C VAL A 141 -7.63 -9.37 9.11
N THR A 142 -7.55 -8.90 7.87
CA THR A 142 -7.58 -9.75 6.67
C THR A 142 -6.40 -10.73 6.65
N MET A 143 -5.21 -10.29 7.04
CA MET A 143 -4.01 -11.13 7.05
C MET A 143 -3.93 -12.05 8.26
N PHE A 144 -4.37 -11.59 9.44
CA PHE A 144 -4.07 -12.28 10.70
C PHE A 144 -5.26 -12.98 11.35
N ALA A 145 -6.52 -12.68 11.01
CA ALA A 145 -7.67 -13.28 11.70
C ALA A 145 -7.67 -14.82 11.62
N LEU A 146 -7.55 -15.38 10.41
CA LEU A 146 -7.51 -16.83 10.20
C LEU A 146 -6.34 -17.52 10.92
N PRO A 147 -5.06 -17.14 10.71
CA PRO A 147 -3.95 -17.83 11.37
C PRO A 147 -3.98 -17.64 12.90
N VAL A 148 -4.46 -16.50 13.40
CA VAL A 148 -4.61 -16.28 14.86
C VAL A 148 -5.70 -17.17 15.45
N LEU A 149 -6.86 -17.29 14.80
CA LEU A 149 -7.94 -18.18 15.25
C LEU A 149 -7.50 -19.64 15.20
N ALA A 150 -6.80 -20.05 14.13
CA ALA A 150 -6.25 -21.40 14.02
C ALA A 150 -5.21 -21.68 15.10
N ALA A 151 -4.33 -20.73 15.42
CA ALA A 151 -3.30 -20.88 16.46
C ALA A 151 -3.89 -20.84 17.88
N ALA A 152 -4.98 -20.10 18.09
CA ALA A 152 -5.67 -20.04 19.38
C ALA A 152 -6.49 -21.31 19.66
N ALA A 153 -6.85 -22.06 18.63
CA ALA A 153 -7.50 -23.34 18.80
C ALA A 153 -6.53 -24.36 19.39
N ARG A 154 -6.94 -25.08 20.43
CA ARG A 154 -6.18 -26.24 20.91
C ARG A 154 -6.37 -27.36 19.88
N PRO A 155 -5.31 -27.81 19.18
CA PRO A 155 -5.46 -28.90 18.23
C PRO A 155 -5.97 -30.17 18.95
N PRO A 156 -6.82 -30.97 18.29
CA PRO A 156 -7.30 -32.24 18.83
C PRO A 156 -6.14 -33.09 19.36
N ALA A 157 -6.30 -33.69 20.54
CA ALA A 157 -5.24 -34.46 21.21
C ALA A 157 -4.66 -35.59 20.33
N ARG A 158 -5.42 -36.08 19.34
CA ARG A 158 -4.99 -37.11 18.38
C ARG A 158 -3.93 -36.61 17.38
N LEU A 159 -4.02 -35.35 16.95
CA LEU A 159 -3.06 -34.74 16.00
C LEU A 159 -1.76 -34.30 16.68
N THR A 160 -1.79 -34.10 18.00
CA THR A 160 -0.61 -33.71 18.80
C THR A 160 -0.03 -34.86 19.60
N ALA A 161 -0.58 -36.08 19.46
CA ALA A 161 -0.12 -37.26 20.19
C ALA A 161 1.33 -37.67 19.84
N TRP A 162 1.78 -37.35 18.62
CA TRP A 162 3.14 -37.65 18.17
C TRP A 162 4.19 -36.62 18.62
N LEU A 163 3.77 -35.42 19.07
CA LEU A 163 4.68 -34.36 19.47
C LEU A 163 5.21 -34.64 20.90
N PRO A 164 6.55 -34.60 21.12
CA PRO A 164 7.12 -34.86 22.42
C PRO A 164 6.66 -33.78 23.43
N ARG A 165 5.82 -34.20 24.37
CA ARG A 165 5.41 -33.34 25.50
C ARG A 165 6.66 -32.98 26.29
N ARG A 166 7.05 -31.70 26.29
CA ARG A 166 8.05 -31.20 27.24
C ARG A 166 7.52 -31.45 28.64
N ARG A 167 8.11 -32.43 29.35
CA ARG A 167 7.82 -32.70 30.75
C ARG A 167 8.07 -31.42 31.54
N ALA A 168 7.03 -30.87 32.15
CA ALA A 168 7.20 -29.84 33.17
C ALA A 168 8.10 -30.42 34.27
N ALA A 169 9.11 -29.67 34.69
CA ALA A 169 10.00 -30.08 35.76
C ALA A 169 9.19 -30.29 37.07
N PRO A 170 9.46 -31.34 37.85
CA PRO A 170 8.71 -31.61 39.07
C PRO A 170 9.08 -30.59 40.15
N GLY A 171 8.12 -29.74 40.51
CA GLY A 171 8.19 -28.83 41.66
C GLY A 171 7.00 -29.04 42.58
N SER A 172 7.26 -29.73 43.70
CA SER A 172 6.57 -29.70 45.00
C SER A 172 5.05 -29.40 45.05
N GLY A 173 4.27 -30.45 45.31
CA GLY A 173 3.29 -30.50 46.40
C GLY A 173 2.08 -29.55 46.35
N GLY A 174 0.94 -30.07 45.86
CA GLY A 174 -0.37 -29.46 46.04
C GLY A 174 -1.44 -30.20 45.24
N ALA A 175 -2.09 -31.18 45.86
CA ALA A 175 -3.14 -31.98 45.24
C ALA A 175 -4.36 -31.10 44.90
N THR A 176 -4.48 -30.69 43.64
CA THR A 176 -5.72 -30.19 43.07
C THR A 176 -6.31 -31.30 42.21
N ARG A 177 -7.49 -31.80 42.59
CA ARG A 177 -8.23 -32.80 41.81
C ARG A 177 -8.48 -32.23 40.40
N PRO A 178 -8.13 -32.96 39.32
CA PRO A 178 -8.47 -32.50 37.98
C PRO A 178 -9.99 -32.56 37.80
N VAL A 179 -10.62 -31.40 37.71
CA VAL A 179 -11.99 -31.29 37.18
C VAL A 179 -11.91 -31.70 35.71
N PRO A 180 -12.69 -32.69 35.24
CA PRO A 180 -12.67 -33.05 33.84
C PRO A 180 -13.23 -31.87 33.04
N PRO A 181 -12.55 -31.39 31.98
CA PRO A 181 -13.20 -30.46 31.08
C PRO A 181 -14.36 -31.22 30.43
N VAL A 182 -15.57 -30.70 30.56
CA VAL A 182 -16.72 -31.09 29.73
C VAL A 182 -16.35 -30.72 28.30
N GLY A 183 -15.75 -31.66 27.59
CA GLY A 183 -15.18 -31.48 26.26
C GLY A 183 -16.09 -32.09 25.22
N LEU A 184 -16.49 -31.29 24.24
CA LEU A 184 -16.93 -31.78 22.93
C LEU A 184 -15.92 -32.83 22.45
N SER A 185 -16.43 -33.91 21.83
CA SER A 185 -15.55 -34.95 21.28
C SER A 185 -14.46 -34.31 20.40
N ALA A 186 -13.24 -34.85 20.42
CA ALA A 186 -12.11 -34.30 19.67
C ALA A 186 -12.43 -34.12 18.15
N GLY A 187 -13.36 -34.92 17.61
CA GLY A 187 -13.87 -34.78 16.25
C GLY A 187 -14.81 -33.58 16.08
N THR A 188 -15.75 -33.38 17.01
CA THR A 188 -16.68 -32.22 16.99
C THR A 188 -15.93 -30.89 17.10
N GLY A 189 -14.88 -30.83 17.93
CA GLY A 189 -14.05 -29.62 18.06
C GLY A 189 -13.26 -29.27 16.79
N ALA A 190 -12.75 -30.28 16.07
CA ALA A 190 -12.05 -30.08 14.80
C ALA A 190 -13.00 -29.60 13.70
N VAL A 191 -14.19 -30.19 13.61
CA VAL A 191 -15.24 -29.78 12.65
C VAL A 191 -15.71 -28.36 12.95
N ALA A 192 -15.97 -28.03 14.22
CA ALA A 192 -16.38 -26.68 14.61
C ALA A 192 -15.30 -25.64 14.26
N LEU A 193 -14.03 -25.95 14.47
CA LEU A 193 -12.93 -25.08 14.06
C LEU A 193 -12.85 -24.94 12.53
N ALA A 194 -12.97 -26.03 11.79
CA ALA A 194 -12.93 -25.99 10.32
C ALA A 194 -14.08 -25.16 9.76
N VAL A 195 -15.30 -25.33 10.29
CA VAL A 195 -16.48 -24.53 9.93
C VAL A 195 -16.26 -23.05 10.28
N LEU A 196 -15.73 -22.75 11.47
CA LEU A 196 -15.40 -21.37 11.86
C LEU A 196 -14.38 -20.74 10.90
N LEU A 197 -13.29 -21.43 10.60
CA LEU A 197 -12.25 -20.92 9.70
C LEU A 197 -12.80 -20.74 8.28
N ALA A 198 -13.62 -21.67 7.78
CA ALA A 198 -14.28 -21.53 6.49
C ALA A 198 -15.24 -20.32 6.48
N ALA A 199 -16.05 -20.14 7.53
CA ALA A 199 -16.96 -19.00 7.66
C ALA A 199 -16.21 -17.67 7.72
N VAL A 200 -15.10 -17.59 8.49
CA VAL A 200 -14.26 -16.40 8.54
C VAL A 200 -13.58 -16.13 7.19
N CYS A 201 -13.07 -17.17 6.53
CA CYS A 201 -12.46 -17.06 5.21
C CYS A 201 -13.45 -16.51 4.17
N TRP A 202 -14.70 -16.98 4.21
CA TRP A 202 -15.78 -16.47 3.37
C TRP A 202 -16.19 -15.03 3.72
N TRP A 203 -16.20 -14.69 5.01
CA TRP A 203 -16.65 -13.40 5.51
C TRP A 203 -15.64 -12.26 5.29
N LEU A 204 -14.35 -12.55 5.38
CA LEU A 204 -13.29 -11.55 5.18
C LEU A 204 -13.44 -10.86 3.80
N PRO A 205 -12.94 -9.61 3.65
CA PRO A 205 -12.87 -8.96 2.35
C PRO A 205 -12.25 -9.92 1.31
N PRO A 206 -12.86 -10.09 0.13
CA PRO A 206 -12.55 -11.21 -0.77
C PRO A 206 -11.28 -10.94 -1.60
N VAL A 207 -10.24 -10.39 -0.97
CA VAL A 207 -8.97 -10.01 -1.62
C VAL A 207 -8.32 -11.24 -2.25
N VAL A 208 -8.15 -12.33 -1.49
CA VAL A 208 -7.56 -13.58 -2.02
C VAL A 208 -8.38 -14.14 -3.19
N ALA A 209 -9.71 -14.12 -3.10
CA ALA A 209 -10.56 -14.59 -4.19
C ALA A 209 -10.53 -13.65 -5.40
N ALA A 210 -10.32 -12.34 -5.20
CA ALA A 210 -10.12 -11.38 -6.28
C ALA A 210 -8.75 -11.56 -6.95
N ASP A 211 -7.71 -11.84 -6.18
CA ASP A 211 -6.35 -12.12 -6.68
C ASP A 211 -6.36 -13.38 -7.55
N VAL A 212 -6.98 -14.48 -7.08
CA VAL A 212 -7.12 -15.72 -7.86
C VAL A 212 -7.90 -15.48 -9.15
N ARG A 213 -8.99 -14.70 -9.10
CA ARG A 213 -9.76 -14.33 -10.32
C ARG A 213 -9.02 -13.37 -11.25
N SER A 214 -7.93 -12.77 -10.80
CA SER A 214 -7.08 -11.87 -11.58
C SER A 214 -5.82 -12.56 -12.09
N ALA A 215 -5.65 -13.86 -11.83
CA ALA A 215 -4.48 -14.62 -12.29
C ALA A 215 -4.34 -14.64 -13.82
N ASP A 216 -5.47 -14.64 -14.54
CA ASP A 216 -5.52 -14.64 -16.00
C ASP A 216 -5.75 -13.23 -16.59
N ASP A 217 -5.46 -12.17 -15.82
CA ASP A 217 -5.61 -10.79 -16.31
C ASP A 217 -4.60 -10.50 -17.43
N PRO A 218 -5.03 -10.27 -18.68
CA PRO A 218 -4.10 -10.10 -19.80
C PRO A 218 -3.23 -8.84 -19.64
N THR A 219 -3.71 -7.85 -18.87
CA THR A 219 -2.96 -6.62 -18.59
C THR A 219 -1.81 -6.85 -17.61
N ALA A 220 -1.72 -8.01 -16.96
CA ALA A 220 -0.53 -8.35 -16.18
C ALA A 220 0.71 -8.58 -17.08
N ASP A 221 0.51 -8.91 -18.36
CA ASP A 221 1.59 -9.17 -19.32
C ASP A 221 2.12 -7.87 -19.94
N ARG A 222 3.46 -7.74 -20.02
CA ARG A 222 4.13 -6.64 -20.73
C ARG A 222 3.77 -6.61 -22.22
N GLY A 223 3.54 -7.76 -22.84
CA GLY A 223 3.16 -7.89 -24.24
C GLY A 223 1.85 -7.17 -24.57
N TYR A 224 0.97 -7.00 -23.59
CA TYR A 224 -0.27 -6.24 -23.75
C TYR A 224 0.00 -4.74 -23.98
N PHE A 225 1.04 -4.18 -23.37
CA PHE A 225 1.39 -2.74 -23.44
C PHE A 225 2.47 -2.41 -24.48
N ALA A 226 3.24 -3.41 -24.92
CA ALA A 226 4.36 -3.22 -25.81
C ALA A 226 4.00 -2.49 -27.13
N PRO A 227 2.88 -2.81 -27.82
CA PRO A 227 2.48 -2.08 -29.03
C PRO A 227 2.20 -0.60 -28.78
N LEU A 228 1.48 -0.28 -27.69
CA LEU A 228 1.19 1.10 -27.30
C LEU A 228 2.47 1.86 -26.96
N ALA A 229 3.37 1.26 -26.16
CA ALA A 229 4.64 1.89 -25.80
C ALA A 229 5.51 2.18 -27.03
N ALA A 230 5.57 1.24 -27.97
CA ALA A 230 6.27 1.44 -29.24
C ALA A 230 5.65 2.58 -30.05
N GLU A 231 4.32 2.67 -30.11
CA GLU A 231 3.63 3.74 -30.84
C GLU A 231 3.89 5.12 -30.25
N LEU A 232 3.78 5.26 -28.92
CA LEU A 232 4.08 6.50 -28.21
C LEU A 232 5.55 6.93 -28.43
N GLY A 233 6.47 5.97 -28.43
CA GLY A 233 7.88 6.20 -28.73
C GLY A 233 8.12 6.72 -30.15
N ARG A 234 7.38 6.21 -31.16
CA ARG A 234 7.48 6.69 -32.55
C ARG A 234 7.00 8.13 -32.72
N ARG A 235 5.95 8.53 -31.99
CA ARG A 235 5.36 9.86 -32.10
C ARG A 235 6.14 10.94 -31.33
N GLY A 236 6.81 10.54 -30.25
CA GLY A 236 7.45 11.47 -29.33
C GLY A 236 6.42 12.18 -28.42
N LEU A 237 6.86 12.51 -27.21
CA LEU A 237 6.01 13.07 -26.17
C LEU A 237 6.51 14.43 -25.71
N THR A 238 5.67 15.45 -25.87
CA THR A 238 5.86 16.81 -25.30
C THR A 238 4.93 17.06 -24.12
N GLY A 239 3.96 16.19 -23.90
CA GLY A 239 3.03 16.18 -22.79
C GLY A 239 2.98 14.82 -22.11
N ARG A 240 1.84 14.55 -21.46
CA ARG A 240 1.51 13.30 -20.77
C ARG A 240 0.60 12.40 -21.58
N VAL A 241 0.50 11.15 -21.18
CA VAL A 241 -0.47 10.18 -21.70
C VAL A 241 -1.47 9.85 -20.60
N GLU A 242 -2.76 10.01 -20.89
CA GLU A 242 -3.82 9.53 -20.01
C GLU A 242 -4.24 8.11 -20.44
N VAL A 243 -4.39 7.22 -19.46
CA VAL A 243 -4.90 5.87 -19.65
C VAL A 243 -6.00 5.66 -18.61
N PRO A 244 -7.29 5.55 -19.01
CA PRO A 244 -8.33 5.14 -18.09
C PRO A 244 -7.90 3.84 -17.39
N PRO A 245 -7.77 3.82 -16.05
CA PRO A 245 -7.03 2.76 -15.40
C PRO A 245 -7.66 1.39 -15.63
N THR A 246 -6.82 0.41 -15.98
CA THR A 246 -7.23 -0.99 -16.03
C THR A 246 -7.71 -1.43 -14.65
N ARG A 247 -8.49 -2.51 -14.59
CA ARG A 247 -9.09 -3.00 -13.32
C ARG A 247 -8.08 -3.10 -12.18
N ASN A 248 -6.87 -3.54 -12.49
CA ASN A 248 -5.78 -3.76 -11.55
C ASN A 248 -4.62 -2.78 -11.77
N TYR A 249 -4.84 -1.66 -12.47
CA TYR A 249 -3.88 -0.57 -12.66
C TYR A 249 -2.51 -1.01 -13.23
N TRP A 250 -2.51 -2.03 -14.10
CA TRP A 250 -1.27 -2.54 -14.67
C TRP A 250 -0.60 -1.55 -15.63
N GLU A 251 -1.34 -0.58 -16.18
CA GLU A 251 -0.77 0.50 -16.98
C GLU A 251 0.30 1.28 -16.22
N ALA A 252 0.09 1.55 -14.93
CA ALA A 252 1.06 2.27 -14.12
C ALA A 252 2.36 1.47 -13.89
N ALA A 253 2.29 0.13 -13.91
CA ALA A 253 3.44 -0.74 -13.74
C ALA A 253 4.17 -1.02 -15.07
N GLN A 254 3.43 -1.19 -16.16
CA GLN A 254 3.99 -1.59 -17.45
C GLN A 254 4.41 -0.41 -18.34
N LEU A 255 3.86 0.79 -18.11
CA LEU A 255 4.22 2.03 -18.82
C LEU A 255 5.02 3.00 -17.94
N GLY A 256 5.83 2.50 -17.00
CA GLY A 256 6.55 3.35 -16.03
C GLY A 256 7.51 4.41 -16.64
N GLU A 257 7.96 4.21 -17.88
CA GLU A 257 8.80 5.17 -18.62
C GLU A 257 7.97 6.20 -19.41
N VAL A 258 6.65 5.99 -19.54
CA VAL A 258 5.74 6.94 -20.17
C VAL A 258 5.31 7.96 -19.12
N PRO A 259 5.31 9.27 -19.44
CA PRO A 259 4.81 10.31 -18.55
C PRO A 259 3.28 10.21 -18.43
N LEU A 260 2.79 9.31 -17.58
CA LEU A 260 1.35 9.14 -17.36
C LEU A 260 0.75 10.36 -16.64
N ALA A 261 -0.47 10.74 -17.02
CA ALA A 261 -1.22 11.82 -16.37
C ALA A 261 -1.78 11.40 -15.00
N ARG A 262 -2.19 10.14 -14.87
CA ARG A 262 -2.59 9.51 -13.61
C ARG A 262 -1.80 8.23 -13.35
N GLY A 263 -1.69 7.85 -12.09
CA GLY A 263 -0.91 6.69 -11.67
C GLY A 263 -1.62 5.83 -10.63
N TRP A 264 -0.87 4.94 -9.99
CA TRP A 264 -1.41 3.93 -9.07
C TRP A 264 -1.97 4.49 -7.75
N LEU A 265 -1.40 5.58 -7.23
CA LEU A 265 -1.66 6.03 -5.86
C LEU A 265 -3.00 6.75 -5.73
N ARG A 266 -4.02 5.99 -5.33
CA ARG A 266 -5.40 6.49 -5.16
C ARG A 266 -5.51 7.73 -4.27
N GLN A 267 -4.72 7.83 -3.19
CA GLN A 267 -4.80 8.99 -2.29
C GLN A 267 -4.45 10.29 -3.00
N VAL A 268 -3.43 10.24 -3.86
CA VAL A 268 -2.99 11.37 -4.67
C VAL A 268 -3.99 11.63 -5.79
N ASP A 269 -4.49 10.57 -6.43
CA ASP A 269 -5.45 10.66 -7.53
C ASP A 269 -6.77 11.31 -7.11
N ILE A 270 -7.35 10.92 -5.96
CA ILE A 270 -8.57 11.55 -5.44
C ILE A 270 -8.35 13.04 -5.16
N GLY A 271 -7.19 13.41 -4.61
CA GLY A 271 -6.88 14.79 -4.27
C GLY A 271 -6.62 15.68 -5.49
N ARG A 272 -6.00 15.13 -6.54
CA ARG A 272 -5.55 15.88 -7.72
C ARG A 272 -6.54 15.87 -8.86
N ASN A 273 -7.32 14.80 -9.01
CA ASN A 273 -8.17 14.57 -10.18
C ASN A 273 -9.64 14.36 -9.79
N PRO A 274 -10.29 15.33 -9.11
CA PRO A 274 -11.58 15.11 -8.46
C PRO A 274 -12.70 14.73 -9.44
N LEU A 275 -12.64 15.14 -10.71
CA LEU A 275 -13.67 14.83 -11.71
C LEU A 275 -13.89 13.33 -11.95
N PHE A 276 -12.88 12.48 -11.72
CA PHE A 276 -13.01 11.03 -11.90
C PHE A 276 -13.63 10.32 -10.68
N PHE A 277 -13.91 11.07 -9.61
CA PHE A 277 -14.36 10.56 -8.32
C PHE A 277 -15.75 11.09 -7.95
N THR A 278 -16.68 11.08 -8.92
CA THR A 278 -18.09 11.45 -8.73
C THR A 278 -18.84 10.51 -7.77
N THR A 279 -18.35 9.28 -7.63
CA THR A 279 -18.77 8.33 -6.60
C THR A 279 -17.52 7.75 -5.95
N VAL A 280 -17.50 7.60 -4.62
CA VAL A 280 -16.36 6.97 -3.93
C VAL A 280 -16.89 5.94 -2.94
N PRO A 281 -16.51 4.65 -3.04
CA PRO A 281 -17.03 3.64 -2.13
C PRO A 281 -16.77 3.98 -0.66
N GLY A 282 -17.86 4.17 0.09
CA GLY A 282 -17.85 4.51 1.52
C GLY A 282 -17.66 5.99 1.85
N ALA A 283 -17.74 6.88 0.86
CA ALA A 283 -17.71 8.33 1.05
C ALA A 283 -18.65 9.03 0.04
N GLY A 284 -18.84 10.34 0.19
CA GLY A 284 -19.42 11.15 -0.88
C GLY A 284 -18.47 11.24 -2.07
N GLY A 285 -19.02 11.46 -3.27
CA GLY A 285 -18.23 11.91 -4.41
C GLY A 285 -17.58 13.26 -4.14
N THR A 286 -16.58 13.62 -4.93
CA THR A 286 -15.90 14.93 -4.84
C THR A 286 -16.81 16.11 -5.21
N GLY A 287 -17.97 15.84 -5.81
CA GLY A 287 -18.92 16.85 -6.28
C GLY A 287 -18.52 17.48 -7.62
N VAL A 288 -17.37 17.12 -8.19
CA VAL A 288 -16.91 17.61 -9.49
C VAL A 288 -17.41 16.65 -10.58
N PRO A 289 -18.28 17.08 -11.51
CA PRO A 289 -18.81 16.21 -12.54
C PRO A 289 -17.80 15.97 -13.67
N LEU A 290 -17.76 14.73 -14.17
CA LEU A 290 -17.08 14.38 -15.42
C LEU A 290 -18.00 14.72 -16.61
N THR A 291 -17.62 15.74 -17.37
CA THR A 291 -18.33 16.24 -18.55
C THR A 291 -17.32 16.47 -19.67
N ALA A 292 -17.78 16.66 -20.91
CA ALA A 292 -16.89 17.00 -22.01
C ALA A 292 -16.04 18.26 -21.73
N ASP A 293 -16.61 19.29 -21.09
CA ASP A 293 -15.90 20.54 -20.81
C ASP A 293 -14.92 20.39 -19.65
N SER A 294 -15.34 19.76 -18.55
CA SER A 294 -14.46 19.53 -17.39
C SER A 294 -13.31 18.57 -17.74
N TYR A 295 -13.55 17.59 -18.61
CA TYR A 295 -12.51 16.71 -19.11
C TYR A 295 -11.52 17.46 -20.01
N ARG A 296 -11.99 18.33 -20.93
CA ARG A 296 -11.08 19.17 -21.74
C ARG A 296 -10.18 20.04 -20.88
N ALA A 297 -10.76 20.74 -19.91
CA ALA A 297 -10.01 21.60 -18.99
C ALA A 297 -8.95 20.81 -18.22
N TRP A 298 -9.29 19.59 -17.77
CA TRP A 298 -8.35 18.71 -17.09
C TRP A 298 -7.21 18.24 -18.02
N LEU A 299 -7.51 17.87 -19.28
CA LEU A 299 -6.50 17.51 -20.27
C LEU A 299 -5.49 18.64 -20.49
N ASP A 300 -5.96 19.90 -20.55
CA ASP A 300 -5.09 21.07 -20.71
C ASP A 300 -4.25 21.35 -19.45
N GLU A 301 -4.88 21.30 -18.27
CA GLU A 301 -4.21 21.54 -17.00
C GLU A 301 -3.09 20.53 -16.74
N TYR A 302 -3.33 19.25 -17.03
CA TYR A 302 -2.35 18.17 -16.84
C TYR A 302 -1.44 17.94 -18.05
N ALA A 303 -1.46 18.81 -19.06
CA ALA A 303 -0.66 18.71 -20.28
C ALA A 303 -0.79 17.35 -20.98
N VAL A 304 -2.01 16.82 -21.06
CA VAL A 304 -2.28 15.54 -21.72
C VAL A 304 -2.22 15.73 -23.23
N GLN A 305 -1.33 14.97 -23.86
CA GLN A 305 -1.12 14.94 -25.30
C GLN A 305 -1.91 13.83 -25.97
N TYR A 306 -1.98 12.67 -25.31
CA TYR A 306 -2.68 11.49 -25.81
C TYR A 306 -3.56 10.86 -24.74
N VAL A 307 -4.69 10.31 -25.17
CA VAL A 307 -5.55 9.44 -24.35
C VAL A 307 -5.52 8.05 -24.98
N ALA A 308 -5.15 7.02 -24.22
CA ALA A 308 -5.09 5.64 -24.70
C ALA A 308 -6.09 4.76 -23.95
N VAL A 309 -7.05 4.20 -24.69
CA VAL A 309 -8.13 3.38 -24.14
C VAL A 309 -7.89 1.91 -24.46
N ALA A 310 -7.87 1.08 -23.41
CA ALA A 310 -7.68 -0.37 -23.51
C ALA A 310 -9.02 -1.11 -23.77
N ASP A 311 -8.95 -2.28 -24.41
CA ASP A 311 -10.08 -3.23 -24.56
C ASP A 311 -10.30 -4.13 -23.33
N ALA A 312 -9.52 -3.96 -22.26
CA ALA A 312 -9.59 -4.73 -21.03
C ALA A 312 -10.61 -4.18 -20.01
N PRO A 313 -11.06 -4.99 -19.03
CA PRO A 313 -11.86 -4.51 -17.92
C PRO A 313 -11.18 -3.34 -17.19
N LEU A 314 -11.91 -2.25 -17.01
CA LEU A 314 -11.41 -1.04 -16.36
C LEU A 314 -11.73 -1.00 -14.86
N SER A 315 -10.94 -0.22 -14.13
CA SER A 315 -11.24 0.11 -12.75
C SER A 315 -12.54 0.91 -12.66
N TRP A 316 -13.15 0.95 -11.48
CA TRP A 316 -14.37 1.74 -11.28
C TRP A 316 -14.18 3.23 -11.56
N VAL A 317 -12.95 3.75 -11.42
CA VAL A 317 -12.58 5.16 -11.67
C VAL A 317 -12.44 5.43 -13.17
N GLY A 318 -11.96 4.45 -13.95
CA GLY A 318 -11.71 4.61 -15.39
C GLY A 318 -12.93 4.40 -16.29
N ARG A 319 -13.98 3.71 -15.81
CA ARG A 319 -15.14 3.35 -16.65
C ARG A 319 -15.86 4.56 -17.25
N ALA A 320 -16.21 5.54 -16.42
CA ALA A 320 -16.97 6.72 -16.87
C ALA A 320 -16.18 7.56 -17.88
N GLU A 321 -14.86 7.62 -17.73
CA GLU A 321 -13.98 8.29 -18.69
C GLU A 321 -13.90 7.54 -20.01
N ALA A 322 -13.69 6.22 -19.99
CA ALA A 322 -13.65 5.44 -21.22
C ALA A 322 -15.00 5.47 -21.97
N GLU A 323 -16.12 5.50 -21.25
CA GLU A 323 -17.45 5.73 -21.82
C GLU A 323 -17.55 7.13 -22.46
N LEU A 324 -17.06 8.18 -21.78
CA LEU A 324 -17.04 9.54 -22.32
C LEU A 324 -16.19 9.65 -23.59
N VAL A 325 -14.99 9.06 -23.59
CA VAL A 325 -14.09 9.04 -24.76
C VAL A 325 -14.71 8.23 -25.90
N GLY A 326 -15.30 7.07 -25.60
CA GLY A 326 -15.95 6.20 -26.58
C GLY A 326 -17.22 6.79 -27.20
N ALA A 327 -17.91 7.70 -26.49
CA ALA A 327 -19.04 8.46 -27.02
C ALA A 327 -18.63 9.51 -28.07
N GLY A 328 -17.34 9.81 -28.18
CA GLY A 328 -16.77 10.80 -29.09
C GLY A 328 -16.70 12.19 -28.46
N LEU A 329 -15.53 12.82 -28.56
CA LEU A 329 -15.27 14.16 -28.07
C LEU A 329 -14.67 15.01 -29.20
N PRO A 330 -15.11 16.27 -29.38
CA PRO A 330 -14.70 17.10 -30.53
C PRO A 330 -13.21 17.47 -30.53
N TYR A 331 -12.53 17.29 -29.40
CA TYR A 331 -11.11 17.58 -29.21
C TYR A 331 -10.24 16.32 -29.11
N LEU A 332 -10.79 15.12 -29.37
CA LEU A 332 -10.05 13.87 -29.43
C LEU A 332 -10.16 13.28 -30.83
N THR A 333 -9.01 13.07 -31.47
CA THR A 333 -8.94 12.41 -32.80
C THR A 333 -8.24 11.07 -32.66
N GLU A 334 -8.87 9.96 -33.05
CA GLU A 334 -8.20 8.65 -33.09
C GLU A 334 -7.06 8.71 -34.11
N VAL A 335 -5.83 8.44 -33.67
CA VAL A 335 -4.62 8.52 -34.51
C VAL A 335 -3.94 7.17 -34.72
N TRP A 336 -4.28 6.18 -33.89
CA TRP A 336 -3.78 4.82 -34.00
C TRP A 336 -4.69 3.87 -33.22
N SER A 337 -4.79 2.64 -33.70
CA SER A 337 -5.42 1.55 -32.97
C SER A 337 -4.78 0.22 -33.35
N ASP A 338 -4.88 -0.75 -32.43
CA ASP A 338 -4.58 -2.15 -32.69
C ASP A 338 -5.69 -3.05 -32.12
N ARG A 339 -5.37 -4.31 -31.84
CA ARG A 339 -6.31 -5.25 -31.23
C ARG A 339 -6.78 -4.80 -29.84
N HIS A 340 -5.89 -4.21 -29.04
CA HIS A 340 -6.08 -3.97 -27.61
C HIS A 340 -6.24 -2.49 -27.26
N TRP A 341 -5.84 -1.59 -28.14
CA TRP A 341 -5.71 -0.17 -27.84
C TRP A 341 -6.31 0.72 -28.91
N ARG A 342 -6.86 1.85 -28.44
CA ARG A 342 -7.17 3.01 -29.26
C ARG A 342 -6.45 4.22 -28.68
N LEU A 343 -5.70 4.92 -29.51
CA LEU A 343 -4.93 6.10 -29.14
C LEU A 343 -5.54 7.34 -29.78
N TYR A 344 -5.90 8.30 -28.95
CA TYR A 344 -6.49 9.56 -29.34
C TYR A 344 -5.50 10.69 -29.09
N ALA A 345 -5.29 11.56 -30.08
CA ALA A 345 -4.56 12.81 -29.91
C ALA A 345 -5.51 13.90 -29.41
N VAL A 346 -5.07 14.65 -28.40
CA VAL A 346 -5.76 15.86 -27.94
C VAL A 346 -5.48 16.99 -28.93
N THR A 347 -6.51 17.67 -29.41
CA THR A 347 -6.37 18.85 -30.28
C THR A 347 -5.68 19.99 -29.53
N ASP A 348 -4.66 20.60 -30.13
CA ASP A 348 -3.87 21.69 -29.53
C ASP A 348 -3.45 21.40 -28.08
N PRO A 349 -2.66 20.33 -27.85
CA PRO A 349 -2.33 19.90 -26.51
C PRO A 349 -1.37 20.91 -25.87
N THR A 350 -1.67 21.24 -24.62
CA THR A 350 -0.80 22.09 -23.81
C THR A 350 0.51 21.34 -23.50
N PRO A 351 1.71 21.92 -23.78
CA PRO A 351 2.96 21.22 -23.54
C PRO A 351 3.31 21.17 -22.04
N LEU A 352 4.06 20.13 -21.65
CA LEU A 352 4.56 19.95 -20.29
C LEU A 352 5.53 21.08 -19.90
N VAL A 353 6.34 21.54 -20.86
CA VAL A 353 7.24 22.70 -20.75
C VAL A 353 6.69 23.79 -21.67
N ALA A 354 6.27 24.91 -21.08
CA ALA A 354 5.75 26.04 -21.83
C ALA A 354 6.89 26.89 -22.43
N ALA A 355 6.53 27.73 -23.42
CA ALA A 355 7.44 28.75 -23.92
C ALA A 355 7.95 29.65 -22.78
N PRO A 356 9.21 30.13 -22.82
CA PRO A 356 10.18 30.00 -23.91
C PRO A 356 10.97 28.68 -23.90
N GLY A 357 10.63 27.73 -23.01
CA GLY A 357 11.27 26.41 -22.95
C GLY A 357 10.76 25.47 -24.04
N VAL A 358 11.64 24.57 -24.48
CA VAL A 358 11.30 23.45 -25.36
C VAL A 358 11.79 22.17 -24.69
N LEU A 359 10.87 21.22 -24.45
CA LEU A 359 11.21 19.93 -23.88
C LEU A 359 12.22 19.20 -24.78
N VAL A 360 13.26 18.63 -24.17
CA VAL A 360 14.27 17.82 -24.86
C VAL A 360 14.10 16.35 -24.50
N ARG A 361 13.98 16.04 -23.21
CA ARG A 361 13.80 14.67 -22.70
C ARG A 361 13.11 14.72 -21.35
N GLN A 362 12.38 13.66 -21.03
CA GLN A 362 11.87 13.40 -19.69
C GLN A 362 12.00 11.91 -19.39
N ASP A 363 12.20 11.58 -18.12
CA ASP A 363 12.06 10.26 -17.54
C ASP A 363 11.41 10.39 -16.16
N ALA A 364 11.32 9.29 -15.40
CA ALA A 364 10.63 9.26 -14.12
C ALA A 364 11.18 10.24 -13.05
N ALA A 365 12.44 10.67 -13.17
CA ALA A 365 13.11 11.51 -12.16
C ALA A 365 13.65 12.83 -12.71
N THR A 366 13.76 12.98 -14.03
CA THR A 366 14.37 14.15 -14.65
C THR A 366 13.57 14.69 -15.83
N LEU A 367 13.57 16.01 -15.95
CA LEU A 367 12.99 16.73 -17.08
C LEU A 367 14.02 17.72 -17.61
N THR A 368 14.46 17.51 -18.85
CA THR A 368 15.43 18.37 -19.54
C THR A 368 14.73 19.21 -20.59
N PHE A 369 14.97 20.52 -20.58
CA PHE A 369 14.46 21.47 -21.56
C PHE A 369 15.53 22.44 -22.01
N ARG A 370 15.31 23.09 -23.16
CA ARG A 370 16.21 24.10 -23.73
C ARG A 370 15.52 25.45 -23.85
N THR A 371 16.25 26.52 -23.59
CA THR A 371 15.82 27.91 -23.82
C THR A 371 16.79 28.63 -24.77
N THR A 372 16.27 29.61 -25.51
CA THR A 372 17.08 30.46 -26.42
C THR A 372 17.49 31.79 -25.79
N ALA A 373 16.96 32.13 -24.61
CA ALA A 373 17.28 33.33 -23.86
C ALA A 373 17.06 33.11 -22.36
N ALA A 374 17.43 34.11 -21.55
CA ALA A 374 17.03 34.19 -20.15
C ALA A 374 15.50 34.33 -20.05
N GLY A 375 14.89 33.80 -19.00
CA GLY A 375 13.46 33.93 -18.79
C GLY A 375 12.88 32.96 -17.77
N GLN A 376 11.58 33.08 -17.55
CA GLN A 376 10.81 32.17 -16.72
C GLN A 376 10.14 31.12 -17.61
N VAL A 377 10.27 29.85 -17.22
CA VAL A 377 9.76 28.70 -17.96
C VAL A 377 8.77 27.95 -17.06
N PRO A 378 7.46 28.07 -17.34
CA PRO A 378 6.44 27.27 -16.67
C PRO A 378 6.60 25.79 -17.03
N VAL A 379 6.64 24.94 -16.02
CA VAL A 379 6.75 23.48 -16.14
C VAL A 379 5.60 22.85 -15.35
N ARG A 380 4.74 22.09 -16.04
CA ARG A 380 3.56 21.42 -15.45
C ARG A 380 3.93 20.18 -14.65
N VAL A 381 5.00 20.25 -13.86
CA VAL A 381 5.35 19.30 -12.81
C VAL A 381 4.87 19.90 -11.49
N HIS A 382 4.19 19.11 -10.65
CA HIS A 382 3.75 19.60 -9.35
C HIS A 382 4.95 20.06 -8.53
N HIS A 383 4.87 21.28 -7.99
CA HIS A 383 5.97 21.81 -7.20
C HIS A 383 6.13 21.01 -5.91
N SER A 384 7.39 20.80 -5.53
CA SER A 384 7.79 20.23 -4.25
C SER A 384 9.04 20.97 -3.75
N PRO A 385 9.21 21.17 -2.44
CA PRO A 385 10.45 21.74 -1.88
C PRO A 385 11.69 20.88 -2.14
N TRP A 386 11.50 19.64 -2.57
CA TRP A 386 12.57 18.70 -2.90
C TRP A 386 13.01 18.78 -4.37
N LEU A 387 12.27 19.51 -5.22
CA LEU A 387 12.69 19.72 -6.60
C LEU A 387 13.98 20.53 -6.64
N THR A 388 14.91 20.12 -7.50
CA THR A 388 16.14 20.86 -7.76
C THR A 388 16.31 21.08 -9.25
N VAL A 389 17.08 22.09 -9.64
CA VAL A 389 17.38 22.40 -11.03
C VAL A 389 18.89 22.54 -11.21
N SER A 390 19.36 22.36 -12.44
CA SER A 390 20.76 22.60 -12.83
C SER A 390 21.30 23.91 -12.25
N PRO A 391 22.62 23.99 -11.95
CA PRO A 391 23.24 25.17 -11.37
C PRO A 391 22.89 26.46 -12.12
N ASP A 392 22.86 27.58 -11.40
CA ASP A 392 22.53 28.93 -11.88
C ASP A 392 21.05 29.17 -12.26
N ALA A 393 20.20 28.14 -12.33
CA ALA A 393 18.75 28.29 -12.43
C ALA A 393 18.10 28.22 -11.04
N THR A 394 16.88 28.76 -10.94
CA THR A 394 16.07 28.67 -9.72
C THR A 394 14.73 28.02 -10.00
N VAL A 395 14.21 27.31 -9.01
CA VAL A 395 12.91 26.65 -9.04
C VAL A 395 12.00 27.27 -7.98
N THR A 396 10.80 27.66 -8.37
CA THR A 396 9.78 28.23 -7.49
C THR A 396 8.41 27.64 -7.78
N ALA A 397 7.46 27.81 -6.86
CA ALA A 397 6.06 27.47 -7.11
C ALA A 397 5.40 28.48 -8.07
N ASP A 398 4.50 27.99 -8.91
CA ASP A 398 3.51 28.77 -9.67
C ASP A 398 2.15 28.08 -9.52
N GLY A 399 1.38 28.52 -8.51
CA GLY A 399 0.22 27.77 -8.03
C GLY A 399 0.63 26.34 -7.60
N PRO A 400 -0.02 25.28 -8.11
CA PRO A 400 0.38 23.90 -7.85
C PRO A 400 1.55 23.42 -8.72
N TRP A 401 1.95 24.20 -9.73
CA TRP A 401 2.95 23.85 -10.74
C TRP A 401 4.32 24.48 -10.44
N THR A 402 5.31 24.12 -11.26
CA THR A 402 6.69 24.55 -11.09
C THR A 402 7.03 25.65 -12.09
N LEU A 403 7.73 26.68 -11.62
CA LEU A 403 8.33 27.71 -12.46
C LEU A 403 9.84 27.62 -12.35
N VAL A 404 10.52 27.52 -13.50
CA VAL A 404 11.98 27.53 -13.55
C VAL A 404 12.46 28.86 -14.12
N THR A 405 13.26 29.61 -13.37
CA THR A 405 13.90 30.83 -13.87
C THR A 405 15.31 30.51 -14.33
N VAL A 406 15.60 30.79 -15.60
CA VAL A 406 16.89 30.53 -16.22
C VAL A 406 17.60 31.84 -16.58
N PRO A 407 18.90 31.99 -16.26
CA PRO A 407 19.61 33.26 -16.43
C PRO A 407 20.08 33.52 -17.86
N ARG A 408 20.04 32.52 -18.74
CA ARG A 408 20.54 32.60 -20.13
C ARG A 408 19.99 31.48 -21.01
N ALA A 409 20.31 31.56 -22.30
CA ALA A 409 20.14 30.44 -23.22
C ALA A 409 20.95 29.22 -22.75
N GLY A 410 20.38 28.03 -22.91
CA GLY A 410 21.03 26.79 -22.50
C GLY A 410 20.07 25.61 -22.39
N THR A 411 20.62 24.49 -21.93
CA THR A 411 19.88 23.28 -21.60
C THR A 411 19.87 23.13 -20.08
N TRP A 412 18.69 22.91 -19.52
CA TRP A 412 18.43 22.89 -18.08
C TRP A 412 17.71 21.60 -17.72
N THR A 413 18.08 21.01 -16.58
CA THR A 413 17.46 19.78 -16.07
C THR A 413 16.86 20.04 -14.70
N LEU A 414 15.57 19.74 -14.59
CA LEU A 414 14.82 19.66 -13.33
C LEU A 414 14.91 18.22 -12.81
N HIS A 415 15.14 18.05 -11.51
CA HIS A 415 15.25 16.77 -10.81
C HIS A 415 14.19 16.70 -9.71
N SER A 416 13.52 15.55 -9.59
CA SER A 416 12.52 15.28 -8.56
C SER A 416 13.03 14.46 -7.39
#